data_AF-A0A849E5C4-F1
#
_entry.id   AF-A0A849E5C4-F1
#
_cell.length_a   1.000
_cell.length_b   1.000
_cell.length_c   1.000
_cell.angle_alpha   90.00
_cell.angle_beta   90.00
_cell.angle_gamma   90.00
#
_symmetry.space_group_name_H-M   'P 1'
#
loop_
_entity.id
_entity.type
_entity.pdbx_description
1 polymer ?
#
loop_
_entity_poly.entity_id
_entity_poly.type
_entity_poly.pdbx_seq_one_letter_code
_entity_poly.pdbx_strand_id
1 'polypeptide(L)'
;MAVAEDHQRHSWYERLLNLISVVKPGEGRSCVLLTANATILMACYYLLKVIREPLILAYGGAEYKSYATAIQAFVLMLLIPVFSVLYHRHAASSKPGTIINRVLLFFASNLLIFIFLDYININIGVAFYVWLGIFSVMVVAQFWAFAADSYNVRVGQRLFVILAVGSTLGSWLGAKLAGPIFPYFGVPGILFLAMTALVVSVFLTRMTPAAIPEEASNEEKPQKEGHENNWKDGFTVVFQSRYLLLIAAFVVLLIFINSTGEYILARLVSEESLRLFSGDQTDLIENWQTQFYFSYYSWITLLSFLIQLFLVSRLINWIGLRGSVLVLPIIMIIGYGLMFFFPIFSIIRYAMIAENSANYSIQNTTRHALFLPVPRKHKYLGKTTIETFFYRVGDLLYGVFIFFGAQYFNWPLEAFIASNLILAVGLLLLAIRVGHHNTMAKQKVLGNSPPVVVAALPQLHMPVGIMSKFSISECTFDDPDIGDALKYHAQQSNGDVLPKWIRFDRMTRTFTFQPPHEHTQSMSIEIHATDFEGLTATNLMKVSFFKPDDAEEAL
;
A
#
# COMPACT_ATOMS: atom_id res chain seq x y z
N MET A 1 -47.04 -2.91 -21.49
CA MET A 1 -45.70 -3.54 -21.60
C MET A 1 -44.89 -2.76 -22.63
N ALA A 2 -44.13 -1.78 -22.15
CA ALA A 2 -43.03 -1.13 -22.87
C ALA A 2 -42.23 -0.40 -21.79
N VAL A 3 -41.36 -1.13 -21.11
CA VAL A 3 -40.38 -0.54 -20.20
C VAL A 3 -39.37 0.15 -21.10
N ALA A 4 -39.35 1.49 -21.04
CA ALA A 4 -38.37 2.28 -21.73
C ALA A 4 -36.98 1.96 -21.15
N GLU A 5 -36.12 1.35 -21.95
CA GLU A 5 -34.68 1.32 -21.72
C GLU A 5 -34.15 2.76 -21.87
N ASP A 6 -34.18 3.52 -20.77
CA ASP A 6 -33.43 4.77 -20.69
C ASP A 6 -31.94 4.40 -20.59
N HIS A 7 -31.24 4.40 -21.72
CA HIS A 7 -29.79 4.40 -21.76
C HIS A 7 -29.30 5.71 -21.12
N GLN A 8 -29.22 5.74 -19.78
CA GLN A 8 -28.68 6.86 -19.03
C GLN A 8 -27.25 7.13 -19.48
N ARG A 9 -27.09 8.18 -20.29
CA ARG A 9 -25.77 8.63 -20.77
C ARG A 9 -24.96 9.11 -19.57
N HIS A 10 -23.69 8.70 -19.52
CA HIS A 10 -22.75 9.20 -18.52
C HIS A 10 -22.72 10.73 -18.50
N SER A 11 -22.89 11.30 -17.31
CA SER A 11 -22.68 12.73 -17.05
C SER A 11 -21.20 13.11 -17.26
N TRP A 12 -20.90 14.40 -17.42
CA TRP A 12 -19.54 14.86 -17.69
C TRP A 12 -18.56 14.47 -16.57
N TYR A 13 -19.00 14.52 -15.31
CA TYR A 13 -18.17 14.14 -14.17
C TYR A 13 -18.00 12.62 -14.07
N GLU A 14 -19.01 11.81 -14.43
CA GLU A 14 -18.87 10.35 -14.52
C GLU A 14 -17.85 9.94 -15.59
N ARG A 15 -17.80 10.65 -16.72
CA ARG A 15 -16.77 10.41 -17.76
C ARG A 15 -15.36 10.69 -17.23
N LEU A 16 -15.20 11.73 -16.42
CA LEU A 16 -13.92 12.04 -15.80
C LEU A 16 -13.52 11.00 -14.75
N LEU A 17 -14.46 10.54 -13.93
CA LEU A 17 -14.22 9.49 -12.94
C LEU A 17 -13.86 8.13 -13.60
N ASN A 18 -14.45 7.85 -14.76
CA ASN A 18 -14.16 6.66 -15.57
C ASN A 18 -12.69 6.57 -16.05
N LEU A 19 -11.92 7.66 -16.01
CA LEU A 19 -10.48 7.63 -16.29
C LEU A 19 -9.68 6.87 -15.23
N ILE A 20 -10.21 6.79 -13.99
CA ILE A 20 -9.53 6.17 -12.85
C ILE A 20 -10.09 4.76 -12.60
N SER A 21 -11.41 4.62 -12.58
CA SER A 21 -12.09 3.36 -12.30
C SER A 21 -13.47 3.38 -12.93
N VAL A 22 -14.00 2.21 -13.31
CA VAL A 22 -15.30 2.13 -14.00
C VAL A 22 -16.42 2.66 -13.08
N VAL A 23 -17.29 3.54 -13.57
CA VAL A 23 -18.42 4.13 -12.84
C VAL A 23 -19.68 3.94 -13.68
N LYS A 24 -20.72 3.30 -13.14
CA LYS A 24 -22.00 3.14 -13.84
C LYS A 24 -22.84 4.42 -13.78
N PRO A 25 -23.75 4.64 -14.74
CA PRO A 25 -24.70 5.76 -14.68
C PRO A 25 -25.46 5.78 -13.34
N GLY A 26 -25.54 6.95 -12.69
CA GLY A 26 -26.22 7.12 -11.40
C GLY A 26 -25.32 6.94 -10.18
N GLU A 27 -24.19 6.23 -10.30
CA GLU A 27 -23.21 6.09 -9.21
C GLU A 27 -22.35 7.36 -9.01
N GLY A 28 -22.29 8.24 -10.03
CA GLY A 28 -21.37 9.37 -10.04
C GLY A 28 -21.58 10.36 -8.89
N ARG A 29 -22.83 10.68 -8.53
CA ARG A 29 -23.13 11.70 -7.50
C ARG A 29 -22.64 11.28 -6.12
N SER A 30 -22.94 10.06 -5.69
CA SER A 30 -22.45 9.55 -4.40
C SER A 30 -20.93 9.41 -4.39
N CYS A 31 -20.34 8.99 -5.51
CA CYS A 31 -18.89 8.90 -5.66
C CYS A 31 -18.21 10.27 -5.50
N VAL A 32 -18.74 11.34 -6.13
CA VAL A 32 -18.24 12.71 -5.98
C VAL A 32 -18.36 13.19 -4.54
N LEU A 33 -19.50 12.97 -3.88
CA LEU A 33 -19.71 13.39 -2.48
C LEU A 33 -18.70 12.72 -1.54
N LEU A 34 -18.52 11.40 -1.65
CA LEU A 34 -17.57 10.66 -0.82
C LEU A 34 -16.12 11.01 -1.14
N THR A 35 -15.78 11.23 -2.41
CA THR A 35 -14.44 11.67 -2.82
C THR A 35 -14.12 13.08 -2.33
N ALA A 36 -15.07 14.01 -2.43
CA ALA A 36 -14.95 15.36 -1.87
C ALA A 36 -14.79 15.30 -0.36
N ASN A 37 -15.57 14.44 0.31
CA ASN A 37 -15.46 14.23 1.75
C ASN A 37 -14.08 13.67 2.15
N ALA A 38 -13.59 12.64 1.45
CA ALA A 38 -12.27 12.07 1.67
C ALA A 38 -11.15 13.10 1.47
N THR A 39 -11.27 13.92 0.43
CA THR A 39 -10.36 15.03 0.11
C THR A 39 -10.35 16.05 1.25
N ILE A 40 -11.51 16.51 1.71
CA ILE A 40 -11.63 17.51 2.77
C ILE A 40 -11.08 16.99 4.10
N LEU A 41 -11.41 15.75 4.49
CA LEU A 41 -10.92 15.16 5.73
C LEU A 41 -9.40 15.00 5.74
N MET A 42 -8.81 14.56 4.63
CA MET A 42 -7.36 14.46 4.52
C MET A 42 -6.67 15.82 4.43
N ALA A 43 -7.28 16.79 3.75
CA ALA A 43 -6.79 18.17 3.73
C ALA A 43 -6.79 18.78 5.13
N CYS A 44 -7.88 18.60 5.89
CA CYS A 44 -7.99 19.02 7.28
C CYS A 44 -6.89 18.40 8.16
N TYR A 45 -6.69 17.08 8.05
CA TYR A 45 -5.62 16.41 8.78
C TYR A 45 -4.23 16.98 8.46
N TYR A 46 -3.87 17.12 7.18
CA TYR A 46 -2.54 17.61 6.81
C TYR A 46 -2.33 19.10 7.10
N LEU A 47 -3.39 19.90 7.05
CA LEU A 47 -3.37 21.30 7.47
C LEU A 47 -3.02 21.43 8.96
N LEU A 48 -3.64 20.61 9.82
CA LEU A 48 -3.32 20.54 11.25
C LEU A 48 -1.94 19.89 11.51
N LYS A 49 -1.54 18.90 10.71
CA LYS A 49 -0.27 18.19 10.87
C LYS A 49 0.94 19.11 10.67
N VAL A 50 0.86 20.03 9.70
CA VAL A 50 1.94 20.98 9.41
C VAL A 50 2.24 21.90 10.60
N ILE A 51 1.22 22.37 11.32
CA ILE A 51 1.40 23.24 12.50
C ILE A 51 1.67 22.47 13.80
N ARG A 52 1.28 21.20 13.86
CA ARG A 52 1.52 20.37 15.04
C ARG A 52 3.00 20.25 15.36
N GLU A 53 3.85 20.09 14.34
CA GLU A 53 5.28 19.81 14.53
C GLU A 53 6.02 21.01 15.17
N PRO A 54 5.90 22.26 14.67
CA PRO A 54 6.47 23.42 15.37
C PRO A 54 5.93 23.61 16.80
N LEU A 55 4.62 23.41 17.03
CA LEU A 55 4.01 23.60 18.35
C LEU A 55 4.59 22.68 19.43
N ILE A 56 4.86 21.41 19.10
CA ILE A 56 5.48 20.48 20.06
C ILE A 56 6.97 20.76 20.25
N LEU A 57 7.66 21.19 19.19
CA LEU A 57 9.08 21.53 19.24
C LEU A 57 9.34 22.78 20.08
N ALA A 58 8.49 23.80 19.96
CA ALA A 58 8.55 25.01 20.76
C ALA A 58 8.35 24.74 22.25
N TYR A 59 7.58 23.71 22.61
CA TYR A 59 7.35 23.35 24.02
C TYR A 59 8.55 22.64 24.67
N GLY A 60 9.06 21.59 24.04
CA GLY A 60 10.05 20.71 24.67
C GLY A 60 11.01 20.01 23.70
N GLY A 61 11.06 20.45 22.45
CA GLY A 61 11.95 19.87 21.45
C GLY A 61 11.56 18.46 20.99
N ALA A 62 12.53 17.77 20.40
CA ALA A 62 12.32 16.49 19.72
C ALA A 62 12.00 15.35 20.70
N GLU A 63 12.54 15.39 21.90
CA GLU A 63 12.32 14.39 22.95
C GLU A 63 10.85 14.36 23.39
N TYR A 64 10.25 15.53 23.63
CA TYR A 64 8.85 15.64 24.02
C TYR A 64 7.92 15.18 22.89
N LYS A 65 8.27 15.44 21.63
CA LYS A 65 7.57 14.86 20.47
C LYS A 65 7.61 13.32 20.50
N SER A 66 8.74 12.72 20.86
CA SER A 66 8.86 11.26 20.99
C SER A 66 7.97 10.72 22.10
N TYR A 67 7.96 11.37 23.27
CA TYR A 67 7.13 10.96 24.40
C TYR A 67 5.64 11.13 24.10
N ALA A 68 5.25 12.23 23.44
CA ALA A 68 3.88 12.47 23.02
C ALA A 68 3.40 11.39 22.02
N THR A 69 4.28 10.92 21.13
CA THR A 69 3.98 9.81 20.20
C THR A 69 3.72 8.50 20.96
N ALA A 70 4.53 8.19 21.97
CA ALA A 70 4.31 7.01 22.82
C ALA A 70 3.02 7.14 23.66
N ILE A 71 2.74 8.30 24.23
CA ILE A 71 1.47 8.57 24.95
C ILE A 71 0.27 8.39 24.01
N GLN A 72 0.34 8.95 22.80
CA GLN A 72 -0.69 8.78 21.78
C GLN A 72 -0.92 7.29 21.46
N ALA A 73 0.14 6.52 21.28
CA ALA A 73 0.07 5.09 21.00
C ALA A 73 -0.58 4.31 22.15
N PHE A 74 -0.19 4.61 23.39
CA PHE A 74 -0.78 4.02 24.59
C PHE A 74 -2.28 4.34 24.70
N VAL A 75 -2.66 5.61 24.52
CA VAL A 75 -4.07 6.04 24.57
C VAL A 75 -4.88 5.35 23.47
N LEU A 76 -4.35 5.24 22.24
CA LEU A 76 -5.03 4.55 21.15
C LEU A 76 -5.23 3.05 21.42
N MET A 77 -4.24 2.37 22.02
CA MET A 77 -4.39 0.96 22.42
C MET A 77 -5.53 0.74 23.40
N LEU A 78 -5.79 1.70 24.30
CA LEU A 78 -6.91 1.65 25.24
C LEU A 78 -8.23 2.10 24.60
N LEU A 79 -8.18 3.15 23.77
CA LEU A 79 -9.35 3.79 23.20
C LEU A 79 -10.01 2.97 22.09
N ILE A 80 -9.23 2.32 21.22
CA ILE A 80 -9.77 1.57 20.07
C ILE A 80 -10.72 0.43 20.51
N PRO A 81 -10.35 -0.44 21.48
CA PRO A 81 -11.25 -1.48 21.98
C PRO A 81 -12.54 -0.91 22.60
N VAL A 82 -12.42 0.15 23.41
CA VAL A 82 -13.57 0.83 24.04
C VAL A 82 -14.50 1.38 22.96
N PHE A 83 -13.94 2.07 21.96
CA PHE A 83 -14.71 2.62 20.86
C PHE A 83 -15.40 1.53 20.03
N SER A 84 -14.74 0.40 19.76
CA SER A 84 -15.34 -0.74 19.05
C SER A 84 -16.58 -1.26 19.76
N VAL A 85 -16.53 -1.42 21.10
CA VAL A 85 -17.69 -1.83 21.91
C VAL A 85 -18.82 -0.81 21.82
N LEU A 86 -18.50 0.48 21.95
CA LEU A 86 -19.49 1.56 21.87
C LEU A 86 -20.13 1.66 20.49
N TYR A 87 -19.32 1.49 19.44
CA TYR A 87 -19.74 1.48 18.04
C TYR A 87 -20.77 0.38 17.81
N HIS A 88 -20.47 -0.88 18.18
CA HIS A 88 -21.40 -1.99 17.98
C HIS A 88 -22.71 -1.83 18.76
N ARG A 89 -22.65 -1.26 19.98
CA ARG A 89 -23.85 -1.00 20.79
C ARG A 89 -24.78 0.05 20.16
N HIS A 90 -24.23 1.08 19.52
CA HIS A 90 -25.01 2.19 18.96
C HIS A 90 -25.29 2.08 17.47
N ALA A 91 -24.47 1.35 16.71
CA ALA A 91 -24.63 1.18 15.26
C ALA A 91 -25.94 0.45 14.92
N ALA A 92 -26.35 -0.52 15.73
CA ALA A 92 -27.58 -1.29 15.51
C ALA A 92 -28.87 -0.44 15.50
N SER A 93 -28.87 0.74 16.14
CA SER A 93 -30.05 1.60 16.27
C SER A 93 -29.94 2.95 15.54
N SER A 94 -28.84 3.21 14.84
CA SER A 94 -28.53 4.53 14.28
C SER A 94 -28.73 4.59 12.76
N LYS A 95 -29.16 5.75 12.25
CA LYS A 95 -29.23 5.98 10.79
C LYS A 95 -27.82 5.98 10.17
N PRO A 96 -27.66 5.58 8.89
CA PRO A 96 -26.40 5.66 8.17
C PRO A 96 -25.75 7.05 8.33
N GLY A 97 -24.46 7.09 8.63
CA GLY A 97 -23.71 8.35 8.80
C GLY A 97 -23.86 9.05 10.16
N THR A 98 -24.72 8.57 11.07
CA THR A 98 -24.91 9.22 12.38
C THR A 98 -23.65 9.17 13.24
N ILE A 99 -22.96 8.03 13.26
CA ILE A 99 -21.77 7.82 14.11
C ILE A 99 -20.63 8.72 13.65
N ILE A 100 -20.28 8.68 12.36
CA ILE A 100 -19.23 9.54 11.80
C ILE A 100 -19.55 11.02 12.07
N ASN A 101 -20.80 11.46 11.93
CA ASN A 101 -21.17 12.84 12.23
C ASN A 101 -20.95 13.24 13.69
N ARG A 102 -21.28 12.36 14.63
CA ARG A 102 -21.00 12.61 16.06
C ARG A 102 -19.51 12.70 16.33
N VAL A 103 -18.72 11.82 15.71
CA VAL A 103 -17.26 11.83 15.84
C VAL A 103 -16.65 13.11 15.24
N LEU A 104 -17.10 13.52 14.05
CA LEU A 104 -16.66 14.76 13.42
C LEU A 104 -17.02 16.00 14.24
N LEU A 105 -18.24 16.08 14.78
CA LEU A 105 -18.68 17.18 15.65
C LEU A 105 -17.91 17.20 16.97
N PHE A 106 -17.60 16.03 17.56
CA PHE A 106 -16.75 15.93 18.75
C PHE A 106 -15.37 16.53 18.47
N PHE A 107 -14.71 16.14 17.38
CA PHE A 107 -13.41 16.70 17.03
C PHE A 107 -13.47 18.19 16.65
N ALA A 108 -14.53 18.64 15.97
CA ALA A 108 -14.75 20.06 15.69
C ALA A 108 -14.92 20.87 16.99
N SER A 109 -15.64 20.35 17.99
CA SER A 109 -15.79 21.01 19.29
C SER A 109 -14.47 21.10 20.07
N ASN A 110 -13.60 20.10 19.95
CA ASN A 110 -12.28 20.14 20.57
C ASN A 110 -11.39 21.24 19.95
N LEU A 111 -11.52 21.51 18.65
CA LEU A 111 -10.79 22.61 18.01
C LEU A 111 -11.19 23.98 18.59
N LEU A 112 -12.46 24.19 18.95
CA LEU A 112 -12.89 25.39 19.68
C LEU A 112 -12.19 25.51 21.04
N ILE A 113 -12.03 24.40 21.75
CA ILE A 113 -11.32 24.39 23.03
C ILE A 113 -9.85 24.75 22.81
N PHE A 114 -9.17 24.18 21.81
CA PHE A 114 -7.78 24.54 21.52
C PHE A 114 -7.62 26.02 21.13
N ILE A 115 -8.52 26.57 20.32
CA ILE A 115 -8.54 28.00 19.99
C ILE A 115 -8.69 28.85 21.25
N PHE A 116 -9.58 28.45 22.16
CA PHE A 116 -9.78 29.16 23.44
C PHE A 116 -8.54 29.06 24.34
N LEU A 117 -7.93 27.88 24.46
CA LEU A 117 -6.71 27.67 25.26
C LEU A 117 -5.53 28.48 24.73
N ASP A 118 -5.36 28.52 23.40
CA ASP A 118 -4.35 29.34 22.74
C ASP A 118 -4.58 30.84 22.99
N TYR A 119 -5.84 31.30 22.91
CA TYR A 119 -6.22 32.69 23.19
C TYR A 119 -5.87 33.14 24.62
N ILE A 120 -5.96 32.23 25.60
CA ILE A 120 -5.56 32.50 27.00
C ILE A 120 -4.09 32.14 27.29
N ASN A 121 -3.28 31.92 26.25
CA ASN A 121 -1.85 31.61 26.31
C ASN A 121 -1.51 30.34 27.12
N ILE A 122 -2.40 29.35 27.13
CA ILE A 122 -2.09 28.02 27.66
C ILE A 122 -1.37 27.22 26.57
N ASN A 123 -0.21 26.65 26.89
CA ASN A 123 0.51 25.83 25.94
C ASN A 123 -0.30 24.56 25.58
N ILE A 124 -0.62 24.42 24.30
CA ILE A 124 -1.41 23.30 23.77
C ILE A 124 -0.55 22.20 23.13
N GLY A 125 0.77 22.36 22.99
CA GLY A 125 1.62 21.55 22.11
C GLY A 125 1.49 20.04 22.31
N VAL A 126 1.71 19.54 23.53
CA VAL A 126 1.62 18.10 23.86
C VAL A 126 0.20 17.58 23.71
N ALA A 127 -0.79 18.30 24.26
CA ALA A 127 -2.18 17.88 24.22
C ALA A 127 -2.71 17.85 22.78
N PHE A 128 -2.39 18.85 21.97
CA PHE A 128 -2.73 18.95 20.56
C PHE A 128 -2.03 17.87 19.74
N TYR A 129 -0.77 17.54 20.05
CA TYR A 129 -0.05 16.46 19.36
C TYR A 129 -0.75 15.11 19.55
N VAL A 130 -1.02 14.75 20.80
CA VAL A 130 -1.72 13.50 21.15
C VAL A 130 -3.12 13.49 20.56
N TRP A 131 -3.85 14.59 20.69
CA TRP A 131 -5.20 14.74 20.14
C TRP A 131 -5.23 14.58 18.62
N LEU A 132 -4.33 15.25 17.88
CA LEU A 132 -4.30 15.17 16.41
C LEU A 132 -3.95 13.76 15.94
N GLY A 133 -3.07 13.09 16.69
CA GLY A 133 -2.78 11.69 16.50
C GLY A 133 -4.00 10.79 16.61
N ILE A 134 -4.80 10.95 17.67
CA ILE A 134 -6.05 10.23 17.87
C ILE A 134 -7.06 10.57 16.76
N PHE A 135 -7.21 11.86 16.45
CA PHE A 135 -8.06 12.37 15.36
C PHE A 135 -7.73 11.65 14.03
N SER A 136 -6.45 11.58 13.67
CA SER A 136 -6.01 11.00 12.39
C SER A 136 -6.43 9.54 12.22
N VAL A 137 -6.41 8.75 13.30
CA VAL A 137 -6.78 7.34 13.26
C VAL A 137 -8.29 7.18 13.26
N MET A 138 -8.97 7.92 14.14
CA MET A 138 -10.41 7.79 14.35
C MET A 138 -11.20 8.29 13.15
N VAL A 139 -10.91 9.50 12.65
CA VAL A 139 -11.67 10.11 11.55
C VAL A 139 -11.49 9.32 10.25
N VAL A 140 -10.28 8.88 9.94
CA VAL A 140 -10.02 8.06 8.75
C VAL A 140 -10.73 6.71 8.85
N ALA A 141 -10.65 6.04 10.00
CA ALA A 141 -11.35 4.77 10.20
C ALA A 141 -12.87 4.92 10.08
N GLN A 142 -13.45 5.99 10.65
CA GLN A 142 -14.89 6.25 10.55
C GLN A 142 -15.33 6.59 9.12
N PHE A 143 -14.51 7.31 8.36
CA PHE A 143 -14.77 7.57 6.95
C PHE A 143 -14.85 6.27 6.14
N TRP A 144 -13.88 5.39 6.29
CA TRP A 144 -13.86 4.11 5.56
C TRP A 144 -14.97 3.16 6.01
N ALA A 145 -15.28 3.13 7.31
CA ALA A 145 -16.44 2.38 7.81
C ALA A 145 -17.74 2.90 7.19
N PHE A 146 -17.95 4.22 7.19
CA PHE A 146 -19.12 4.83 6.55
C PHE A 146 -19.21 4.52 5.04
N ALA A 147 -18.09 4.59 4.31
CA ALA A 147 -18.07 4.26 2.89
C ALA A 147 -18.37 2.77 2.62
N ALA A 148 -17.86 1.87 3.47
CA ALA A 148 -18.13 0.42 3.41
C ALA A 148 -19.56 0.05 3.79
N ASP A 149 -20.15 0.76 4.74
CA ASP A 149 -21.55 0.58 5.12
C ASP A 149 -22.50 1.15 4.05
N SER A 150 -22.02 2.09 3.23
CA SER A 150 -22.82 2.78 2.22
C SER A 150 -22.99 2.00 0.92
N TYR A 151 -21.95 1.30 0.47
CA TYR A 151 -21.97 0.56 -0.80
C TYR A 151 -21.95 -0.94 -0.59
N ASN A 152 -22.60 -1.68 -1.48
CA ASN A 152 -22.38 -3.12 -1.58
C ASN A 152 -20.93 -3.44 -2.02
N VAL A 153 -20.52 -4.68 -1.78
CA VAL A 153 -19.13 -5.12 -1.99
C VAL A 153 -18.64 -4.90 -3.42
N ARG A 154 -19.49 -5.17 -4.42
CA ARG A 154 -19.12 -5.08 -5.85
C ARG A 154 -18.87 -3.63 -6.29
N VAL A 155 -19.76 -2.72 -5.89
CA VAL A 155 -19.62 -1.29 -6.20
C VAL A 155 -18.45 -0.70 -5.40
N GLY A 156 -18.34 -1.04 -4.11
CA GLY A 156 -17.27 -0.56 -3.23
C GLY A 156 -15.87 -0.90 -3.74
N GLN A 157 -15.62 -2.14 -4.20
CA GLN A 157 -14.32 -2.56 -4.74
C GLN A 157 -13.79 -1.65 -5.84
N ARG A 158 -14.69 -1.08 -6.64
CA ARG A 158 -14.37 -0.25 -7.79
C ARG A 158 -14.29 1.23 -7.43
N LEU A 159 -15.26 1.74 -6.67
CA LEU A 159 -15.32 3.16 -6.32
C LEU A 159 -14.30 3.55 -5.24
N PHE A 160 -13.89 2.63 -4.36
CA PHE A 160 -12.91 2.95 -3.30
C PHE A 160 -11.54 3.36 -3.84
N VAL A 161 -11.19 2.93 -5.05
CA VAL A 161 -9.99 3.40 -5.75
C VAL A 161 -10.06 4.91 -5.99
N ILE A 162 -11.22 5.43 -6.41
CA ILE A 162 -11.44 6.86 -6.63
C ILE A 162 -11.38 7.63 -5.31
N LEU A 163 -12.03 7.12 -4.26
CA LEU A 163 -11.99 7.72 -2.92
C LEU A 163 -10.56 7.80 -2.39
N ALA A 164 -9.76 6.74 -2.56
CA ALA A 164 -8.36 6.71 -2.17
C ALA A 164 -7.52 7.76 -2.90
N VAL A 165 -7.73 7.93 -4.21
CA VAL A 165 -7.10 9.00 -5.00
C VAL A 165 -7.48 10.38 -4.45
N GLY A 166 -8.77 10.60 -4.16
CA GLY A 166 -9.25 11.83 -3.51
C GLY A 166 -8.60 12.11 -2.15
N SER A 167 -8.46 11.10 -1.30
CA SER A 167 -7.74 11.19 -0.02
C SER A 167 -6.29 11.63 -0.19
N THR A 168 -5.57 11.06 -1.17
CA THR A 168 -4.17 11.43 -1.44
C THR A 168 -4.04 12.84 -2.00
N LEU A 169 -4.97 13.26 -2.87
CA LEU A 169 -5.05 14.64 -3.36
C LEU A 169 -5.31 15.63 -2.22
N GLY A 170 -6.27 15.31 -1.34
CA GLY A 170 -6.58 16.11 -0.15
C GLY A 170 -5.38 16.28 0.77
N SER A 171 -4.61 15.22 0.96
CA SER A 171 -3.37 15.25 1.76
C SER A 171 -2.38 16.29 1.22
N TRP A 172 -2.16 16.30 -0.09
CA TRP A 172 -1.29 17.27 -0.74
C TRP A 172 -1.84 18.69 -0.69
N LEU A 173 -3.13 18.88 -0.97
CA LEU A 173 -3.77 20.20 -0.88
C LEU A 173 -3.69 20.78 0.54
N GLY A 174 -3.98 19.97 1.57
CA GLY A 174 -3.87 20.40 2.97
C GLY A 174 -2.46 20.82 3.35
N ALA A 175 -1.46 20.02 2.99
CA ALA A 175 -0.06 20.35 3.24
C ALA A 175 0.38 21.61 2.46
N LYS A 176 -0.07 21.77 1.21
CA LYS A 176 0.30 22.90 0.34
C LYS A 176 -0.38 24.21 0.74
N LEU A 177 -1.57 24.16 1.32
CA LEU A 177 -2.33 25.35 1.75
C LEU A 177 -1.87 25.90 3.10
N ALA A 178 -1.32 25.05 3.99
CA ALA A 178 -0.93 25.47 5.33
C ALA A 178 0.11 26.60 5.34
N GLY A 179 1.14 26.53 4.50
CA GLY A 179 2.25 27.49 4.47
C GLY A 179 1.82 28.92 4.10
N PRO A 180 1.10 29.14 2.98
CA PRO A 180 0.63 30.47 2.61
C PRO A 180 -0.40 31.06 3.58
N ILE A 181 -1.18 30.23 4.28
CA ILE A 181 -2.23 30.69 5.21
C ILE A 181 -1.64 31.09 6.57
N PHE A 182 -0.62 30.38 7.04
CA PHE A 182 -0.06 30.55 8.38
C PHE A 182 0.37 32.00 8.72
N PRO A 183 1.13 32.73 7.88
CA PRO A 183 1.58 34.08 8.20
C PRO A 183 0.45 35.10 8.42
N TYR A 184 -0.74 34.86 7.87
CA TYR A 184 -1.88 35.78 7.97
C TYR A 184 -2.81 35.44 9.13
N PHE A 185 -2.94 34.15 9.46
CA PHE A 185 -3.99 33.63 10.33
C PHE A 185 -3.48 32.95 11.59
N GLY A 186 -2.18 32.67 11.67
CA GLY A 186 -1.53 31.99 12.78
C GLY A 186 -2.13 30.62 13.08
N VAL A 187 -1.90 30.13 14.31
CA VAL A 187 -2.46 28.88 14.81
C VAL A 187 -4.00 28.93 14.90
N PRO A 188 -4.64 29.95 15.51
CA PRO A 188 -6.10 29.98 15.66
C PRO A 188 -6.87 29.91 14.35
N GLY A 189 -6.42 30.61 13.31
CA GLY A 189 -7.13 30.61 12.04
C GLY A 189 -6.99 29.30 11.26
N ILE A 190 -5.87 28.57 11.42
CA ILE A 190 -5.72 27.22 10.89
C ILE A 190 -6.64 26.24 11.62
N LEU A 191 -6.72 26.32 12.95
CA LEU A 191 -7.67 25.51 13.73
C LEU A 191 -9.13 25.80 13.35
N PHE A 192 -9.45 27.07 13.09
CA PHE A 192 -10.78 27.47 12.62
C PHE A 192 -11.10 26.92 11.23
N LEU A 193 -10.15 27.01 10.28
CA LEU A 193 -10.32 26.44 8.94
C LEU A 193 -10.48 24.91 8.98
N ALA A 194 -9.76 24.23 9.86
CA ALA A 194 -9.94 22.80 10.08
C ALA A 194 -11.34 22.48 10.65
N MET A 195 -11.84 23.28 11.59
CA MET A 195 -13.17 23.13 12.16
C MET A 195 -14.26 23.32 11.10
N THR A 196 -14.16 24.35 10.25
CA THR A 196 -15.12 24.56 9.17
C THR A 196 -15.09 23.41 8.16
N ALA A 197 -13.91 22.88 7.83
CA ALA A 197 -13.77 21.69 7.00
C ALA A 197 -14.48 20.46 7.60
N LEU A 198 -14.38 20.23 8.92
CA LEU A 198 -15.10 19.15 9.60
C LEU A 198 -16.62 19.36 9.58
N VAL A 199 -17.08 20.60 9.76
CA VAL A 199 -18.52 20.93 9.67
C VAL A 199 -19.04 20.71 8.25
N VAL A 200 -18.30 21.11 7.22
CA VAL A 200 -18.64 20.82 5.82
C VAL A 200 -18.71 19.31 5.57
N SER A 201 -17.76 18.54 6.13
CA SER A 201 -17.77 17.07 6.05
C SER A 201 -19.06 16.47 6.63
N VAL A 202 -19.58 17.01 7.74
CA VAL A 202 -20.87 16.59 8.33
C VAL A 202 -22.06 16.83 7.38
N PHE A 203 -22.03 17.89 6.57
CA PHE A 203 -23.06 18.11 5.56
C PHE A 203 -22.94 17.09 4.41
N LEU A 204 -21.72 16.83 3.93
CA LEU A 204 -21.47 15.87 2.85
C LEU A 204 -21.90 14.44 3.22
N THR A 205 -21.57 13.98 4.43
CA THR A 205 -21.99 12.66 4.93
C THR A 205 -23.52 12.56 5.05
N ARG A 206 -24.22 13.64 5.42
CA ARG A 206 -25.70 13.65 5.49
C ARG A 206 -26.36 13.58 4.11
N MET A 207 -25.73 14.17 3.10
CA MET A 207 -26.22 14.16 1.72
C MET A 207 -25.96 12.83 0.99
N THR A 208 -24.96 12.06 1.45
CA THR A 208 -24.48 10.86 0.76
C THR A 208 -25.53 9.75 0.65
N PRO A 209 -26.28 9.35 1.71
CA PRO A 209 -27.26 8.28 1.62
C PRO A 209 -28.34 8.51 0.56
N ALA A 210 -28.78 9.76 0.38
CA ALA A 210 -29.78 10.13 -0.62
C ALA A 210 -29.24 10.14 -2.07
N ALA A 211 -27.92 10.04 -2.26
CA ALA A 211 -27.27 10.06 -3.56
C ALA A 211 -26.83 8.67 -4.05
N ILE A 212 -26.98 7.63 -3.22
CA ILE A 212 -26.60 6.25 -3.56
C ILE A 212 -27.79 5.57 -4.25
N PRO A 213 -27.62 5.04 -5.48
CA PRO A 213 -28.65 4.23 -6.12
C PRO A 213 -29.01 2.98 -5.31
N GLU A 214 -30.27 2.53 -5.34
CA GLU A 214 -30.72 1.33 -4.62
C GLU A 214 -29.87 0.09 -4.96
N GLU A 215 -29.58 -0.13 -6.26
CA GLU A 215 -28.72 -1.23 -6.73
C GLU A 215 -27.28 -1.21 -6.18
N ALA A 216 -26.80 -0.03 -5.80
CA ALA A 216 -25.45 0.18 -5.26
C ALA A 216 -25.43 0.17 -3.73
N SER A 217 -26.59 0.33 -3.10
CA SER A 217 -26.76 0.36 -1.65
C SER A 217 -26.52 -1.03 -1.05
N ASN A 218 -26.08 -1.04 0.20
CA ASN A 218 -25.92 -2.27 0.96
C ASN A 218 -27.28 -2.63 1.61
N GLU A 219 -28.13 -3.36 0.89
CA GLU A 219 -29.46 -3.80 1.40
C GLU A 219 -29.38 -5.00 2.36
N GLU A 220 -28.30 -5.79 2.26
CA GLU A 220 -28.05 -6.86 3.22
C GLU A 220 -27.66 -6.25 4.57
N LYS A 221 -28.65 -6.16 5.48
CA LYS A 221 -28.36 -6.02 6.92
C LYS A 221 -27.25 -7.00 7.26
N PRO A 222 -26.17 -6.58 7.95
CA PRO A 222 -25.08 -7.49 8.27
C PRO A 222 -25.70 -8.73 8.90
N GLN A 223 -25.59 -9.86 8.19
CA GLN A 223 -25.91 -11.16 8.76
C GLN A 223 -25.14 -11.16 10.08
N LYS A 224 -25.87 -11.32 11.18
CA LYS A 224 -25.26 -11.54 12.49
C LYS A 224 -24.52 -12.86 12.39
N GLU A 225 -23.34 -12.88 11.79
CA GLU A 225 -22.34 -13.88 12.09
C GLU A 225 -22.01 -13.63 13.56
N GLY A 226 -22.70 -14.39 14.41
CA GLY A 226 -22.51 -14.45 15.85
C GLY A 226 -21.16 -15.06 16.17
N HIS A 227 -20.09 -14.35 15.82
CA HIS A 227 -18.86 -14.47 16.54
C HIS A 227 -18.81 -13.28 17.48
N GLU A 228 -19.05 -13.57 18.77
CA GLU A 228 -18.42 -12.85 19.86
C GLU A 228 -16.91 -12.83 19.58
N ASN A 229 -16.47 -11.90 18.72
CA ASN A 229 -15.06 -11.75 18.37
C ASN A 229 -14.38 -11.16 19.60
N ASN A 230 -13.90 -12.04 20.46
CA ASN A 230 -13.08 -11.64 21.58
C ASN A 230 -11.79 -11.08 20.97
N TRP A 231 -11.45 -9.83 21.27
CA TRP A 231 -10.25 -9.17 20.73
C TRP A 231 -8.97 -10.01 20.92
N LYS A 232 -8.98 -10.91 21.93
CA LYS A 232 -7.96 -11.93 22.23
C LYS A 232 -7.75 -12.96 21.11
N ASP A 233 -8.77 -13.26 20.31
CA ASP A 233 -8.67 -14.21 19.20
C ASP A 233 -7.71 -13.69 18.11
N GLY A 234 -7.68 -12.36 17.93
CA GLY A 234 -6.74 -11.68 17.07
C GLY A 234 -5.28 -11.94 17.44
N PHE A 235 -4.95 -11.81 18.73
CA PHE A 235 -3.62 -12.10 19.27
C PHE A 235 -3.25 -13.56 19.07
N THR A 236 -4.18 -14.45 19.40
CA THR A 236 -4.00 -15.90 19.25
C THR A 236 -3.66 -16.27 17.80
N VAL A 237 -4.40 -15.71 16.84
CA VAL A 237 -4.17 -15.91 15.40
C VAL A 237 -2.78 -15.42 14.96
N VAL A 238 -2.33 -14.25 15.46
CA VAL A 238 -1.01 -13.70 15.10
C VAL A 238 0.11 -14.56 15.68
N PHE A 239 0.03 -14.96 16.95
CA PHE A 239 1.08 -15.74 17.60
C PHE A 239 1.16 -17.20 17.13
N GLN A 240 0.04 -17.79 16.69
CA GLN A 240 0.03 -19.16 16.15
C GLN A 240 0.53 -19.25 14.71
N SER A 241 0.41 -18.18 13.93
CA SER A 241 0.85 -18.16 12.53
C SER A 241 2.24 -17.55 12.40
N ARG A 242 3.24 -18.37 12.08
CA ARG A 242 4.61 -17.90 11.81
C ARG A 242 4.65 -16.78 10.78
N TYR A 243 3.82 -16.86 9.74
CA TYR A 243 3.75 -15.83 8.70
C TYR A 243 3.17 -14.51 9.24
N LEU A 244 2.08 -14.55 10.01
CA LEU A 244 1.51 -13.34 10.61
C LEU A 244 2.43 -12.72 11.66
N LEU A 245 3.15 -13.54 12.43
CA LEU A 245 4.15 -13.07 13.38
C LEU A 245 5.31 -12.36 12.66
N LEU A 246 5.77 -12.87 11.52
CA LEU A 246 6.78 -12.20 10.70
C LEU A 246 6.27 -10.84 10.18
N ILE A 247 5.01 -10.76 9.72
CA ILE A 247 4.41 -9.49 9.30
C ILE A 247 4.30 -8.53 10.50
N ALA A 248 3.89 -9.02 11.67
CA ALA A 248 3.77 -8.23 12.88
C ALA A 248 5.13 -7.64 13.31
N ALA A 249 6.18 -8.48 13.34
CA ALA A 249 7.54 -8.06 13.64
C ALA A 249 8.07 -7.05 12.60
N PHE A 250 7.80 -7.28 11.32
CA PHE A 250 8.13 -6.34 10.26
C PHE A 250 7.44 -4.98 10.46
N VAL A 251 6.15 -4.95 10.81
CA VAL A 251 5.42 -3.70 11.08
C VAL A 251 5.96 -2.99 12.32
N VAL A 252 6.19 -3.70 13.42
CA VAL A 252 6.75 -3.10 14.65
C VAL A 252 8.10 -2.45 14.35
N LEU A 253 9.01 -3.17 13.69
CA LEU A 253 10.34 -2.67 13.37
C LEU A 253 10.29 -1.51 12.37
N LEU A 254 9.41 -1.60 11.36
CA LEU A 254 9.18 -0.52 10.40
C LEU A 254 8.76 0.78 11.08
N ILE A 255 7.78 0.71 11.99
CA ILE A 255 7.28 1.90 12.71
C ILE A 255 8.34 2.43 13.68
N PHE A 256 9.05 1.55 14.36
CA PHE A 256 10.16 1.96 15.23
C PHE A 256 11.23 2.73 14.43
N ILE A 257 11.66 2.21 13.27
CA ILE A 257 12.66 2.88 12.43
C ILE A 257 12.15 4.24 11.93
N ASN A 258 10.93 4.28 11.40
CA ASN A 258 10.34 5.49 10.85
C ASN A 258 10.17 6.58 11.92
N SER A 259 9.67 6.24 13.11
CA SER A 259 9.52 7.18 14.23
C SER A 259 10.88 7.67 14.76
N THR A 260 11.91 6.82 14.73
CA THR A 260 13.30 7.22 15.07
C THR A 260 13.86 8.19 14.03
N GLY A 261 13.60 7.97 12.74
CA GLY A 261 13.95 8.91 11.67
C GLY A 261 13.29 10.28 11.84
N GLU A 262 12.02 10.30 12.23
CA GLU A 262 11.29 11.54 12.54
C GLU A 262 11.86 12.27 13.76
N TYR A 263 12.40 11.56 14.76
CA TYR A 263 13.15 12.17 15.87
C TYR A 263 14.47 12.80 15.40
N ILE A 264 15.26 12.07 14.60
CA ILE A 264 16.53 12.56 14.03
C ILE A 264 16.27 13.87 13.26
N LEU A 265 15.25 13.89 12.42
CA LEU A 265 14.85 15.09 11.68
C LEU A 265 14.42 16.22 12.61
N ALA A 266 13.55 15.94 13.57
CA ALA A 266 13.00 16.93 14.49
C ALA A 266 14.09 17.58 15.37
N ARG A 267 15.05 16.77 15.84
CA ARG A 267 16.19 17.25 16.62
C ARG A 267 17.08 18.17 15.78
N LEU A 268 17.39 17.76 14.54
CA LEU A 268 18.20 18.56 13.64
C LEU A 268 17.53 19.87 13.22
N VAL A 269 16.22 19.85 12.97
CA VAL A 269 15.42 21.07 12.70
C VAL A 269 15.49 22.04 13.87
N SER A 270 15.40 21.52 15.10
CA SER A 270 15.51 22.35 16.30
C SER A 270 16.91 22.94 16.44
N GLU A 271 17.96 22.13 16.32
CA GLU A 271 19.35 22.56 16.39
C GLU A 271 19.71 23.59 15.31
N GLU A 272 19.26 23.39 14.07
CA GLU A 272 19.54 24.31 12.97
C GLU A 272 18.78 25.64 13.13
N SER A 273 17.54 25.60 13.62
CA SER A 273 16.77 26.83 13.89
C SER A 273 17.45 27.71 14.95
N LEU A 274 18.02 27.10 15.99
CA LEU A 274 18.78 27.81 17.03
C LEU A 274 20.14 28.32 16.56
N ARG A 275 20.74 27.69 15.53
CA ARG A 275 21.98 28.20 14.90
C ARG A 275 21.71 29.42 14.03
N LEU A 276 20.59 29.42 13.29
CA LEU A 276 20.22 30.50 12.39
C LEU A 276 19.69 31.73 13.14
N PHE A 277 18.96 31.51 14.22
CA PHE A 277 18.36 32.56 15.05
C PHE A 277 18.88 32.42 16.47
N SER A 278 19.61 33.43 16.94
CA SER A 278 20.19 33.47 18.28
C SER A 278 19.45 34.47 19.18
N GLY A 279 19.34 34.16 20.47
CA GLY A 279 18.64 35.01 21.46
C GLY A 279 17.12 34.75 21.54
N ASP A 280 16.38 35.70 22.10
CA ASP A 280 14.93 35.63 22.38
C ASP A 280 14.07 35.89 21.13
N GLN A 281 14.38 35.19 20.02
CA GLN A 281 13.70 35.32 18.72
C GLN A 281 12.72 34.17 18.45
N THR A 282 11.89 33.87 19.44
CA THR A 282 10.96 32.72 19.43
C THR A 282 10.04 32.72 18.20
N ASP A 283 9.48 33.87 17.83
CA ASP A 283 8.59 34.00 16.66
C ASP A 283 9.28 33.65 15.33
N LEU A 284 10.57 34.00 15.18
CA LEU A 284 11.34 33.70 13.97
C LEU A 284 11.68 32.22 13.89
N ILE A 285 12.02 31.61 15.02
CA ILE A 285 12.26 30.17 15.15
C ILE A 285 10.99 29.40 14.76
N GLU A 286 9.85 29.75 15.36
CA GLU A 286 8.57 29.08 15.08
C GLU A 286 8.13 29.24 13.62
N ASN A 287 8.27 30.44 13.05
CA ASN A 287 7.95 30.66 11.63
C ASN A 287 8.87 29.85 10.72
N TRP A 288 10.18 29.81 10.99
CA TRP A 288 11.12 29.01 10.21
C TRP A 288 10.81 27.51 10.28
N GLN A 289 10.58 26.98 11.48
CA GLN A 289 10.19 25.58 11.68
C GLN A 289 8.87 25.27 10.95
N THR A 290 7.90 26.19 11.00
CA THR A 290 6.63 26.06 10.28
C THR A 290 6.84 26.00 8.77
N GLN A 291 7.66 26.89 8.20
CA GLN A 291 7.99 26.87 6.77
C GLN A 291 8.74 25.60 6.36
N PHE A 292 9.61 25.09 7.24
CA PHE A 292 10.30 23.82 7.03
C PHE A 292 9.30 22.67 6.92
N TYR A 293 8.43 22.48 7.94
CA TYR A 293 7.47 21.37 7.96
C TYR A 293 6.40 21.49 6.87
N PHE A 294 6.01 22.71 6.51
CA PHE A 294 5.19 22.99 5.34
C PHE A 294 5.83 22.43 4.06
N SER A 295 7.08 22.81 3.78
CA SER A 295 7.80 22.36 2.59
C SER A 295 8.03 20.85 2.60
N TYR A 296 8.39 20.32 3.77
CA TYR A 296 8.63 18.90 4.02
C TYR A 296 7.38 18.05 3.72
N TYR A 297 6.24 18.35 4.33
CA TYR A 297 5.01 17.58 4.09
C TYR A 297 4.43 17.82 2.70
N SER A 298 4.60 19.01 2.11
CA SER A 298 4.19 19.26 0.72
C SER A 298 4.90 18.33 -0.26
N TRP A 299 6.22 18.12 -0.10
CA TRP A 299 6.98 17.19 -0.94
C TRP A 299 6.63 15.73 -0.67
N ILE A 300 6.52 15.33 0.60
CA ILE A 300 6.13 13.95 0.94
C ILE A 300 4.78 13.59 0.33
N THR A 301 3.78 14.44 0.51
CA THR A 301 2.43 14.17 0.02
C THR A 301 2.35 14.19 -1.50
N LEU A 302 3.05 15.12 -2.17
CA LEU A 302 3.13 15.16 -3.63
C LEU A 302 3.80 13.90 -4.19
N LEU A 303 4.98 13.54 -3.68
CA LEU A 303 5.70 12.36 -4.15
C LEU A 303 4.95 11.08 -3.83
N SER A 304 4.36 10.96 -2.64
CA SER A 304 3.49 9.82 -2.29
C SER A 304 2.33 9.69 -3.28
N PHE A 305 1.67 10.80 -3.63
CA PHE A 305 0.59 10.82 -4.61
C PHE A 305 1.05 10.39 -6.00
N LEU A 306 2.17 10.94 -6.50
CA LEU A 306 2.71 10.59 -7.81
C LEU A 306 3.20 9.14 -7.87
N ILE A 307 3.89 8.67 -6.84
CA ILE A 307 4.33 7.27 -6.73
C ILE A 307 3.11 6.34 -6.68
N GLN A 308 2.10 6.68 -5.88
CA GLN A 308 0.86 5.89 -5.78
C GLN A 308 0.14 5.77 -7.12
N LEU A 309 0.00 6.88 -7.86
CA LEU A 309 -0.70 6.90 -9.14
C LEU A 309 0.07 6.20 -10.25
N PHE A 310 1.38 6.44 -10.36
CA PHE A 310 2.14 6.04 -11.53
C PHE A 310 3.08 4.86 -11.28
N LEU A 311 3.68 4.74 -10.10
CA LEU A 311 4.77 3.80 -9.88
C LEU A 311 4.33 2.51 -9.18
N VAL A 312 3.41 2.56 -8.22
CA VAL A 312 3.08 1.39 -7.36
C VAL A 312 2.61 0.17 -8.17
N SER A 313 1.63 0.35 -9.07
CA SER A 313 1.12 -0.76 -9.89
C SER A 313 2.19 -1.32 -10.83
N ARG A 314 2.96 -0.44 -11.48
CA ARG A 314 4.05 -0.83 -12.38
C ARG A 314 5.15 -1.60 -11.64
N LEU A 315 5.54 -1.12 -10.46
CA LEU A 315 6.54 -1.75 -9.62
C LEU A 315 6.14 -3.18 -9.21
N ILE A 316 4.90 -3.37 -8.72
CA ILE A 316 4.41 -4.70 -8.33
C ILE A 316 4.37 -5.65 -9.53
N ASN A 317 4.05 -5.16 -10.73
CA ASN A 317 4.06 -5.96 -11.95
C ASN A 317 5.48 -6.29 -12.44
N TRP A 318 6.46 -5.38 -12.29
CA TRP A 318 7.82 -5.57 -12.77
C TRP A 318 8.68 -6.47 -11.89
N ILE A 319 8.66 -6.23 -10.57
CA ILE A 319 9.55 -6.93 -9.62
C ILE A 319 8.79 -7.86 -8.65
N GLY A 320 7.48 -7.99 -8.85
CA GLY A 320 6.61 -8.80 -7.99
C GLY A 320 6.39 -8.18 -6.59
N LEU A 321 5.47 -8.77 -5.83
CA LEU A 321 5.21 -8.36 -4.45
C LEU A 321 6.43 -8.57 -3.55
N ARG A 322 7.14 -9.70 -3.72
CA ARG A 322 8.35 -10.02 -2.95
C ARG A 322 9.45 -8.97 -3.13
N GLY A 323 9.71 -8.53 -4.37
CA GLY A 323 10.67 -7.46 -4.62
C GLY A 323 10.19 -6.11 -4.11
N SER A 324 8.90 -5.80 -4.29
CA SER A 324 8.32 -4.51 -3.89
C SER A 324 8.40 -4.24 -2.38
N VAL A 325 8.34 -5.27 -1.53
CA VAL A 325 8.48 -5.15 -0.06
C VAL A 325 9.91 -4.79 0.36
N LEU A 326 10.93 -5.02 -0.50
CA LEU A 326 12.33 -4.69 -0.21
C LEU A 326 12.67 -3.22 -0.46
N VAL A 327 11.85 -2.51 -1.24
CA VAL A 327 12.15 -1.16 -1.72
C VAL A 327 12.35 -0.17 -0.56
N LEU A 328 11.44 -0.15 0.42
CA LEU A 328 11.57 0.78 1.54
C LEU A 328 12.78 0.48 2.45
N PRO A 329 13.03 -0.76 2.88
CA PRO A 329 14.25 -1.08 3.63
C PRO A 329 15.55 -0.69 2.89
N ILE A 330 15.59 -0.84 1.56
CA ILE A 330 16.74 -0.40 0.75
C ILE A 330 16.88 1.12 0.80
N ILE A 331 15.78 1.87 0.63
CA ILE A 331 15.77 3.34 0.76
C ILE A 331 16.25 3.76 2.14
N MET A 332 15.81 3.09 3.20
CA MET A 332 16.23 3.35 4.59
C MET A 332 17.74 3.11 4.78
N ILE A 333 18.28 1.98 4.32
CA ILE A 333 19.71 1.68 4.45
C ILE A 333 20.56 2.72 3.71
N ILE A 334 20.19 3.07 2.48
CA ILE A 334 20.88 4.10 1.71
C ILE A 334 20.77 5.46 2.42
N GLY A 335 19.56 5.81 2.88
CA GLY A 335 19.27 7.05 3.58
C GLY A 335 20.10 7.20 4.85
N TYR A 336 19.95 6.29 5.82
CA TYR A 336 20.70 6.34 7.08
C TYR A 336 22.20 6.12 6.89
N GLY A 337 22.61 5.35 5.88
CA GLY A 337 24.02 5.23 5.50
C GLY A 337 24.60 6.58 5.08
N LEU A 338 23.92 7.30 4.18
CA LEU A 338 24.33 8.65 3.79
C LEU A 338 24.31 9.63 4.97
N MET A 339 23.28 9.59 5.82
CA MET A 339 23.21 10.43 7.02
C MET A 339 24.37 10.16 7.99
N PHE A 340 24.80 8.91 8.13
CA PHE A 340 25.89 8.53 9.03
C PHE A 340 27.24 9.07 8.58
N PHE A 341 27.54 8.97 7.27
CA PHE A 341 28.80 9.50 6.73
C PHE A 341 28.77 11.01 6.48
N PHE A 342 27.60 11.57 6.21
CA PHE A 342 27.39 12.96 5.87
C PHE A 342 26.19 13.53 6.65
N PRO A 343 26.34 13.86 7.95
CA PRO A 343 25.26 14.34 8.81
C PRO A 343 24.92 15.81 8.52
N ILE A 344 24.62 16.12 7.26
CA ILE A 344 24.22 17.46 6.81
C ILE A 344 22.70 17.54 6.67
N PHE A 345 22.17 18.71 7.00
CA PHE A 345 20.73 18.99 7.03
C PHE A 345 19.99 18.58 5.74
N SER A 346 20.56 18.91 4.58
CA SER A 346 19.95 18.59 3.28
C SER A 346 19.85 17.08 3.02
N ILE A 347 20.87 16.29 3.40
CA ILE A 347 20.85 14.83 3.19
C ILE A 347 19.77 14.21 4.06
N ILE A 348 19.72 14.59 5.34
CA ILE A 348 18.72 14.08 6.28
C ILE A 348 17.31 14.45 5.80
N ARG A 349 17.10 15.69 5.38
CA ARG A 349 15.83 16.17 4.81
C ARG A 349 15.38 15.32 3.61
N TYR A 350 16.23 15.17 2.59
CA TYR A 350 15.84 14.48 1.36
C TYR A 350 15.70 12.97 1.54
N ALA A 351 16.54 12.35 2.36
CA ALA A 351 16.40 10.94 2.70
C ALA A 351 15.09 10.68 3.45
N MET A 352 14.71 11.55 4.40
CA MET A 352 13.43 11.44 5.10
C MET A 352 12.22 11.71 4.18
N ILE A 353 12.33 12.60 3.19
CA ILE A 353 11.30 12.79 2.17
C ILE A 353 11.14 11.50 1.34
N ALA A 354 12.24 10.91 0.88
CA ALA A 354 12.22 9.68 0.09
C ALA A 354 11.64 8.50 0.89
N GLU A 355 12.10 8.31 2.14
CA GLU A 355 11.62 7.27 3.05
C GLU A 355 10.11 7.39 3.28
N ASN A 356 9.65 8.56 3.73
CA ASN A 356 8.22 8.76 4.01
C ASN A 356 7.36 8.64 2.75
N SER A 357 7.83 9.16 1.61
CA SER A 357 7.08 9.05 0.35
C SER A 357 6.89 7.60 -0.07
N ALA A 358 7.95 6.79 0.03
CA ALA A 358 7.89 5.35 -0.25
C ALA A 358 7.07 4.60 0.80
N ASN A 359 7.11 5.02 2.08
CA ASN A 359 6.34 4.42 3.15
C ASN A 359 4.82 4.60 2.94
N TYR A 360 4.38 5.84 2.69
CA TYR A 360 2.96 6.14 2.50
C TYR A 360 2.37 5.61 1.19
N SER A 361 3.20 5.24 0.21
CA SER A 361 2.75 4.74 -1.10
C SER A 361 3.05 3.24 -1.29
N ILE A 362 4.29 2.91 -1.66
CA ILE A 362 4.74 1.55 -1.99
C ILE A 362 4.58 0.63 -0.79
N GLN A 363 5.16 0.98 0.36
CA GLN A 363 5.17 0.11 1.52
C GLN A 363 3.77 -0.14 2.07
N ASN A 364 2.94 0.90 2.12
CA ASN A 364 1.56 0.74 2.56
C ASN A 364 0.79 -0.22 1.65
N THR A 365 0.94 -0.07 0.33
CA THR A 365 0.28 -0.94 -0.65
C THR A 365 0.79 -2.38 -0.58
N THR A 366 2.10 -2.58 -0.55
CA THR A 366 2.70 -3.92 -0.49
C THR A 366 2.37 -4.63 0.82
N ARG A 367 2.36 -3.90 1.95
CA ARG A 367 1.96 -4.44 3.25
C ARG A 367 0.54 -4.99 3.23
N HIS A 368 -0.41 -4.29 2.60
CA HIS A 368 -1.77 -4.82 2.48
C HIS A 368 -1.81 -6.04 1.55
N ALA A 369 -1.03 -6.05 0.48
CA ALA A 369 -0.95 -7.18 -0.44
C ALA A 369 -0.33 -8.44 0.20
N LEU A 370 0.53 -8.32 1.22
CA LEU A 370 1.07 -9.46 1.99
C LEU A 370 -0.02 -10.32 2.65
N PHE A 371 -1.19 -9.75 2.92
CA PHE A 371 -2.29 -10.50 3.52
C PHE A 371 -3.10 -11.29 2.48
N LEU A 372 -2.94 -11.05 1.17
CA LEU A 372 -3.73 -11.72 0.13
C LEU A 372 -3.79 -13.24 0.25
N PRO A 373 -2.67 -13.98 0.44
CA PRO A 373 -2.69 -15.43 0.57
C PRO A 373 -3.16 -15.94 1.95
N VAL A 374 -3.54 -15.05 2.88
CA VAL A 374 -4.03 -15.46 4.20
C VAL A 374 -5.53 -15.84 4.11
N PRO A 375 -5.95 -16.99 4.67
CA PRO A 375 -7.36 -17.39 4.71
C PRO A 375 -8.24 -16.33 5.38
N ARG A 376 -9.50 -16.18 4.92
CA ARG A 376 -10.40 -15.07 5.28
C ARG A 376 -10.49 -14.79 6.79
N LYS A 377 -10.69 -15.84 7.61
CA LYS A 377 -10.78 -15.72 9.08
C LYS A 377 -9.50 -15.17 9.70
N HIS A 378 -8.35 -15.75 9.34
CA HIS A 378 -7.04 -15.32 9.84
C HIS A 378 -6.63 -13.94 9.31
N LYS A 379 -7.03 -13.62 8.08
CA LYS A 379 -6.78 -12.32 7.43
C LYS A 379 -7.47 -11.21 8.21
N TYR A 380 -8.76 -11.34 8.51
CA TYR A 380 -9.49 -10.31 9.23
C TYR A 380 -8.93 -10.08 10.64
N LEU A 381 -8.87 -11.14 11.46
CA LEU A 381 -8.39 -11.05 12.84
C LEU A 381 -6.93 -10.63 12.93
N GLY A 382 -6.06 -11.24 12.11
CA GLY A 382 -4.63 -10.97 12.12
C GLY A 382 -4.29 -9.58 11.59
N LYS A 383 -4.86 -9.17 10.45
CA LYS A 383 -4.61 -7.84 9.87
C LYS A 383 -5.05 -6.73 10.82
N THR A 384 -6.28 -6.81 11.35
CA THR A 384 -6.79 -5.80 12.27
C THR A 384 -5.93 -5.72 13.53
N THR A 385 -5.52 -6.86 14.11
CA THR A 385 -4.64 -6.87 15.29
C THR A 385 -3.27 -6.23 14.99
N ILE A 386 -2.68 -6.54 13.84
CA ILE A 386 -1.39 -5.98 13.45
C ILE A 386 -1.48 -4.46 13.23
N GLU A 387 -2.52 -4.00 12.53
CA GLU A 387 -2.70 -2.59 12.17
C GLU A 387 -3.13 -1.71 13.37
N THR A 388 -3.86 -2.27 14.33
CA THR A 388 -4.36 -1.52 15.49
C THR A 388 -3.45 -1.59 16.71
N PHE A 389 -2.84 -2.76 16.98
CA PHE A 389 -2.04 -2.98 18.18
C PHE A 389 -0.53 -3.00 17.87
N PHE A 390 -0.06 -3.91 17.01
CA PHE A 390 1.39 -4.05 16.76
C PHE A 390 2.00 -2.80 16.13
N TYR A 391 1.26 -2.08 15.30
CA TYR A 391 1.67 -0.74 14.83
C TYR A 391 2.02 0.18 16.01
N ARG A 392 1.18 0.21 17.05
CA ARG A 392 1.33 1.07 18.24
C ARG A 392 2.44 0.59 19.16
N VAL A 393 2.73 -0.71 19.18
CA VAL A 393 3.90 -1.25 19.91
C VAL A 393 5.19 -0.63 19.36
N GLY A 394 5.30 -0.45 18.04
CA GLY A 394 6.43 0.24 17.43
C GLY A 394 6.63 1.66 17.95
N ASP A 395 5.55 2.44 18.02
CA ASP A 395 5.55 3.81 18.56
C ASP A 395 5.93 3.86 20.06
N LEU A 396 5.49 2.88 20.85
CA LEU A 396 5.86 2.77 22.27
C LEU A 396 7.33 2.42 22.46
N LEU A 397 7.84 1.42 21.73
CA LEU A 397 9.24 1.02 21.77
C LEU A 397 10.15 2.17 21.36
N TYR A 398 9.75 2.94 20.34
CA TYR A 398 10.40 4.18 19.94
C TYR A 398 10.50 5.19 21.08
N GLY A 399 9.41 5.52 21.77
CA GLY A 399 9.46 6.50 22.86
C GLY A 399 10.35 6.07 24.02
N VAL A 400 10.32 4.77 24.36
CA VAL A 400 11.22 4.18 25.37
C VAL A 400 12.68 4.25 24.91
N PHE A 401 12.94 3.93 23.64
CA PHE A 401 14.27 3.99 23.06
C PHE A 401 14.86 5.41 23.08
N ILE A 402 14.07 6.43 22.70
CA ILE A 402 14.50 7.82 22.79
C ILE A 402 14.71 8.25 24.23
N PHE A 403 13.85 7.84 25.17
CA PHE A 403 14.03 8.14 26.59
C PHE A 403 15.37 7.64 27.11
N PHE A 404 15.67 6.35 26.94
CA PHE A 404 16.94 5.79 27.40
C PHE A 404 18.14 6.36 26.63
N GLY A 405 18.05 6.47 25.30
CA GLY A 405 19.12 7.01 24.48
C GLY A 405 19.46 8.45 24.86
N ALA A 406 18.47 9.35 24.89
CA ALA A 406 18.69 10.77 25.07
C ALA A 406 18.88 11.17 26.54
N GLN A 407 18.06 10.66 27.47
CA GLN A 407 18.08 11.12 28.87
C GLN A 407 19.02 10.29 29.75
N TYR A 408 19.08 8.97 29.56
CA TYR A 408 19.86 8.09 30.43
C TYR A 408 21.30 7.92 29.94
N PHE A 409 21.49 7.64 28.64
CA PHE A 409 22.82 7.43 28.06
C PHE A 409 23.42 8.67 27.41
N ASN A 410 22.65 9.76 27.27
CA ASN A 410 23.06 11.01 26.62
C ASN A 410 23.69 10.79 25.23
N TRP A 411 23.03 9.98 24.42
CA TRP A 411 23.49 9.65 23.08
C TRP A 411 23.50 10.87 22.15
N PRO A 412 24.58 11.04 21.37
CA PRO A 412 24.62 12.05 20.32
C PRO A 412 23.76 11.62 19.12
N LEU A 413 23.51 12.54 18.19
CA LEU A 413 22.65 12.30 17.03
C LEU A 413 23.15 11.13 16.17
N GLU A 414 24.46 10.98 16.03
CA GLU A 414 25.12 9.94 15.24
C GLU A 414 24.83 8.54 15.78
N ALA A 415 24.68 8.39 17.10
CA ALA A 415 24.33 7.10 17.70
C ALA A 415 22.90 6.68 17.32
N PHE A 416 21.96 7.62 17.27
CA PHE A 416 20.61 7.35 16.78
C PHE A 416 20.62 6.97 15.29
N ILE A 417 21.37 7.69 14.45
CA ILE A 417 21.50 7.37 13.02
C ILE A 417 22.10 5.97 12.83
N ALA A 418 23.18 5.65 13.54
CA ALA A 418 23.85 4.35 13.47
C ALA A 418 22.91 3.21 13.93
N SER A 419 22.18 3.42 15.03
CA SER A 419 21.19 2.45 15.50
C SER A 419 20.11 2.20 14.45
N ASN A 420 19.62 3.25 13.79
CA ASN A 420 18.57 3.13 12.79
C ASN A 420 19.05 2.43 11.51
N LEU A 421 20.32 2.65 11.12
CA LEU A 421 20.96 1.91 10.05
C LEU A 421 21.02 0.40 10.35
N ILE A 422 21.40 0.02 11.57
CA ILE A 422 21.42 -1.40 12.00
C ILE A 422 20.00 -1.98 11.99
N LEU A 423 19.03 -1.25 12.53
CA LEU A 423 17.63 -1.66 12.52
C LEU A 423 17.09 -1.81 11.08
N ALA A 424 17.46 -0.92 10.16
CA ALA A 424 17.08 -0.98 8.74
C ALA A 424 17.64 -2.23 8.03
N VAL A 425 18.86 -2.65 8.35
CA VAL A 425 19.40 -3.95 7.89
C VAL A 425 18.56 -5.11 8.45
N GLY A 426 18.20 -5.06 9.74
CA GLY A 426 17.27 -6.02 10.35
C GLY A 426 15.91 -6.05 9.64
N LEU A 427 15.37 -4.89 9.27
CA LEU A 427 14.12 -4.76 8.54
C LEU A 427 14.22 -5.36 7.13
N LEU A 428 15.34 -5.16 6.42
CA LEU A 428 15.59 -5.80 5.13
C LEU A 428 15.59 -7.33 5.25
N LEU A 429 16.24 -7.87 6.29
CA LEU A 429 16.24 -9.32 6.54
C LEU A 429 14.83 -9.85 6.83
N LEU A 430 14.02 -9.12 7.61
CA LEU A 430 12.62 -9.46 7.83
C LEU A 430 11.81 -9.37 6.54
N ALA A 431 12.01 -8.33 5.74
CA ALA A 431 11.34 -8.13 4.45
C ALA A 431 11.60 -9.30 3.48
N ILE A 432 12.86 -9.77 3.41
CA ILE A 432 13.23 -10.97 2.62
C ILE A 432 12.49 -12.20 3.14
N ARG A 433 12.46 -12.43 4.46
CA ARG A 433 11.79 -13.59 5.08
C ARG A 433 10.28 -13.56 4.87
N VAL A 434 9.66 -12.40 5.03
CA VAL A 434 8.22 -12.17 4.81
C VAL A 434 7.88 -12.40 3.34
N GLY A 435 8.66 -11.83 2.42
CA GLY A 435 8.47 -12.02 0.99
C GLY A 435 8.60 -13.48 0.55
N HIS A 436 9.54 -14.23 1.13
CA HIS A 436 9.69 -15.67 0.86
C HIS A 436 8.50 -16.49 1.37
N HIS A 437 8.05 -16.25 2.61
CA HIS A 437 6.87 -16.93 3.15
C HIS A 437 5.59 -16.55 2.38
N ASN A 438 5.49 -15.33 1.86
CA ASN A 438 4.37 -14.91 1.03
C ASN A 438 4.28 -15.75 -0.25
N THR A 439 5.41 -15.99 -0.94
CA THR A 439 5.46 -16.86 -2.13
C THR A 439 4.98 -18.28 -1.79
N MET A 440 5.50 -18.86 -0.70
CA MET A 440 5.07 -20.20 -0.25
C MET A 440 3.58 -20.25 0.11
N ALA A 441 3.07 -19.23 0.80
CA ALA A 441 1.66 -19.14 1.15
C ALA A 441 0.76 -18.99 -0.09
N LYS A 442 1.22 -18.23 -1.10
CA LYS A 442 0.52 -18.05 -2.37
C LYS A 442 0.42 -19.37 -3.14
N GLN A 443 1.52 -20.11 -3.27
CA GLN A 443 1.54 -21.44 -3.90
C GLN A 443 0.55 -22.40 -3.21
N LYS A 444 0.55 -22.43 -1.87
CA LYS A 444 -0.38 -23.29 -1.10
C LYS A 444 -1.86 -22.96 -1.32
N VAL A 445 -2.19 -21.70 -1.63
CA VAL A 445 -3.59 -21.25 -1.83
C VAL A 445 -4.04 -21.38 -3.27
N LEU A 446 -3.16 -21.09 -4.24
CA LEU A 446 -3.51 -21.20 -5.66
C LEU A 446 -3.59 -22.66 -6.10
N GLY A 447 -2.79 -23.55 -5.51
CA GLY A 447 -2.62 -24.91 -6.02
C GLY A 447 -1.86 -24.87 -7.35
N ASN A 448 -0.84 -25.70 -7.50
CA ASN A 448 -0.09 -25.74 -8.74
C ASN A 448 -0.99 -26.24 -9.88
N SER A 449 -1.08 -25.46 -10.94
CA SER A 449 -1.85 -25.77 -12.14
C SER A 449 -0.89 -26.31 -13.19
N PRO A 450 -1.22 -27.42 -13.89
CA PRO A 450 -0.36 -27.90 -14.95
C PRO A 450 -0.21 -26.83 -16.05
N PRO A 451 0.93 -26.80 -16.76
CA PRO A 451 1.08 -25.96 -17.93
C PRO A 451 -0.05 -26.22 -18.94
N VAL A 452 -0.29 -25.26 -19.84
CA VAL A 452 -1.31 -25.40 -20.89
C VAL A 452 -0.71 -25.14 -22.27
N VAL A 453 -1.25 -25.83 -23.27
CA VAL A 453 -0.92 -25.59 -24.68
C VAL A 453 -1.71 -24.37 -25.16
N VAL A 454 -1.00 -23.29 -25.48
CA VAL A 454 -1.62 -22.02 -25.92
C VAL A 454 -1.61 -21.88 -27.44
N ALA A 455 -0.61 -22.45 -28.11
CA ALA A 455 -0.55 -22.49 -29.57
C ALA A 455 -0.27 -23.90 -30.09
N ALA A 456 -1.01 -24.32 -31.11
CA ALA A 456 -0.73 -25.56 -31.83
C ALA A 456 0.61 -25.47 -32.58
N LEU A 457 1.36 -26.57 -32.61
CA LEU A 457 2.58 -26.65 -33.40
C LEU A 457 2.23 -26.85 -34.89
N PRO A 458 2.95 -26.20 -35.81
CA PRO A 458 2.70 -26.36 -37.24
C PRO A 458 3.09 -27.76 -37.71
N GLN A 459 2.45 -28.22 -38.78
CA GLN A 459 2.94 -29.37 -39.53
C GLN A 459 4.18 -28.95 -40.33
N LEU A 460 5.25 -29.72 -40.21
CA LEU A 460 6.50 -29.47 -40.90
C LEU A 460 6.61 -30.37 -42.14
N HIS A 461 6.98 -29.76 -43.26
CA HIS A 461 7.29 -30.43 -44.51
C HIS A 461 8.77 -30.14 -44.82
N MET A 462 9.62 -31.16 -44.75
CA MET A 462 11.08 -30.99 -44.80
C MET A 462 11.74 -31.83 -45.90
N PRO A 463 12.78 -31.31 -46.58
CA PRO A 463 13.53 -32.07 -47.57
C PRO A 463 14.39 -33.16 -46.93
N VAL A 464 14.45 -34.34 -47.55
CA VAL A 464 15.41 -35.40 -47.17
C VAL A 464 16.85 -35.02 -47.54
N GLY A 465 17.83 -35.46 -46.75
CA GLY A 465 19.25 -35.23 -47.01
C GLY A 465 19.77 -33.82 -46.70
N ILE A 466 18.89 -32.85 -46.42
CA ILE A 466 19.25 -31.46 -46.12
C ILE A 466 19.04 -31.16 -44.64
N MET A 467 20.01 -30.49 -44.01
CA MET A 467 19.87 -30.07 -42.62
C MET A 467 18.83 -28.95 -42.48
N SER A 468 17.81 -29.17 -41.65
CA SER A 468 16.74 -28.21 -41.36
C SER A 468 16.68 -27.90 -39.87
N LYS A 469 16.28 -26.67 -39.52
CA LYS A 469 16.11 -26.25 -38.12
C LYS A 469 14.70 -25.71 -37.89
N PHE A 470 14.14 -25.99 -36.72
CA PHE A 470 12.86 -25.46 -36.29
C PHE A 470 12.91 -25.10 -34.80
N SER A 471 12.47 -23.90 -34.44
CA SER A 471 12.44 -23.46 -33.04
C SER A 471 11.00 -23.32 -32.56
N ILE A 472 10.74 -23.82 -31.35
CA ILE A 472 9.44 -23.68 -30.70
C ILE A 472 9.32 -22.25 -30.16
N SER A 473 8.19 -21.61 -30.46
CA SER A 473 7.88 -20.28 -29.93
C SER A 473 7.76 -20.30 -28.40
N GLU A 474 8.13 -19.19 -27.76
CA GLU A 474 7.96 -19.05 -26.30
C GLU A 474 6.49 -19.14 -25.89
N CYS A 475 5.58 -18.78 -26.79
CA CYS A 475 4.14 -18.75 -26.53
C CYS A 475 3.44 -20.10 -26.84
N THR A 476 4.17 -21.17 -27.16
CA THR A 476 3.55 -22.47 -27.46
C THR A 476 2.96 -23.13 -26.22
N PHE A 477 3.65 -22.99 -25.09
CA PHE A 477 3.21 -23.46 -23.78
C PHE A 477 3.21 -22.27 -22.83
N ASP A 478 2.17 -22.14 -22.02
CA ASP A 478 2.06 -21.11 -20.99
C ASP A 478 1.78 -21.78 -19.65
N ASP A 479 2.38 -21.25 -18.59
CA ASP A 479 2.13 -21.72 -17.24
C ASP A 479 1.16 -20.77 -16.54
N PRO A 480 -0.02 -21.24 -16.10
CA PRO A 480 -0.96 -20.40 -15.35
C PRO A 480 -0.35 -19.83 -14.05
N ASP A 481 0.67 -20.49 -13.50
CA ASP A 481 1.39 -20.08 -12.30
C ASP A 481 2.52 -19.10 -12.66
N ILE A 482 2.24 -17.81 -12.44
CA ILE A 482 3.12 -16.69 -12.77
C ILE A 482 4.52 -16.85 -12.14
N GLY A 483 5.53 -17.00 -12.99
CA GLY A 483 6.95 -16.98 -12.63
C GLY A 483 7.66 -18.33 -12.70
N ASP A 484 6.93 -19.41 -13.03
CA ASP A 484 7.53 -20.73 -13.22
C ASP A 484 8.24 -20.86 -14.57
N ALA A 485 9.38 -21.55 -14.56
CA ALA A 485 10.18 -21.80 -15.77
C ALA A 485 9.94 -23.23 -16.26
N LEU A 486 9.52 -23.37 -17.52
CA LEU A 486 9.22 -24.66 -18.12
C LEU A 486 10.48 -25.41 -18.59
N LYS A 487 10.56 -26.69 -18.28
CA LYS A 487 11.56 -27.63 -18.80
C LYS A 487 10.97 -28.40 -19.98
N TYR A 488 11.69 -28.44 -21.09
CA TYR A 488 11.22 -29.12 -22.31
C TYR A 488 11.87 -30.48 -22.51
N HIS A 489 11.07 -31.45 -22.92
CA HIS A 489 11.49 -32.77 -23.38
C HIS A 489 10.75 -33.14 -24.67
N ALA A 490 11.37 -33.96 -25.52
CA ALA A 490 10.77 -34.39 -26.78
C ALA A 490 11.06 -35.87 -27.05
N GLN A 491 10.06 -36.58 -27.54
CA GLN A 491 10.10 -38.00 -27.88
C GLN A 491 9.20 -38.29 -29.08
N GLN A 492 9.26 -39.48 -29.65
CA GLN A 492 8.27 -39.87 -30.67
C GLN A 492 6.92 -40.16 -30.00
N SER A 493 5.81 -39.91 -30.71
CA SER A 493 4.45 -40.12 -30.17
C SER A 493 4.13 -41.57 -29.80
N ASN A 494 4.91 -42.53 -30.28
CA ASN A 494 4.80 -43.96 -29.95
C ASN A 494 5.61 -44.33 -28.68
N GLY A 495 6.29 -43.38 -28.04
CA GLY A 495 7.14 -43.57 -26.86
C GLY A 495 8.60 -43.89 -27.16
N ASP A 496 8.98 -44.03 -28.43
CA ASP A 496 10.36 -44.30 -28.81
C ASP A 496 11.25 -43.05 -28.72
N VAL A 497 12.55 -43.27 -28.52
CA VAL A 497 13.55 -42.21 -28.50
C VAL A 497 13.67 -41.59 -29.89
N LEU A 498 13.93 -40.27 -29.93
CA LEU A 498 14.15 -39.57 -31.20
C LEU A 498 15.30 -40.22 -32.02
N PRO A 499 15.15 -40.38 -33.34
CA PRO A 499 16.20 -40.91 -34.21
C PRO A 499 17.49 -40.10 -34.08
N LYS A 500 18.65 -40.75 -34.28
CA LYS A 500 19.98 -40.11 -34.15
C LYS A 500 20.17 -38.86 -35.02
N TRP A 501 19.40 -38.73 -36.10
CA TRP A 501 19.42 -37.60 -37.02
C TRP A 501 18.50 -36.44 -36.60
N ILE A 502 17.79 -36.55 -35.47
CA ILE A 502 17.02 -35.46 -34.85
C ILE A 502 17.66 -35.11 -33.52
N ARG A 503 18.03 -33.84 -33.34
CA ARG A 503 18.56 -33.32 -32.08
C ARG A 503 17.67 -32.19 -31.58
N PHE A 504 17.24 -32.27 -30.32
CA PHE A 504 16.50 -31.21 -29.64
C PHE A 504 17.37 -30.55 -28.57
N ASP A 505 17.60 -29.25 -28.71
CA ASP A 505 18.23 -28.44 -27.67
C ASP A 505 17.15 -27.82 -26.77
N ARG A 506 17.14 -28.24 -25.50
CA ARG A 506 16.13 -27.86 -24.52
C ARG A 506 16.28 -26.42 -24.02
N MET A 507 17.47 -25.84 -24.09
CA MET A 507 17.74 -24.46 -23.64
C MET A 507 17.29 -23.44 -24.68
N THR A 508 17.51 -23.76 -25.95
CA THR A 508 17.14 -22.89 -27.09
C THR A 508 15.81 -23.28 -27.75
N ARG A 509 15.17 -24.36 -27.27
CA ARG A 509 13.93 -24.98 -27.82
C ARG A 509 14.01 -25.27 -29.32
N THR A 510 15.20 -25.57 -29.82
CA THR A 510 15.46 -25.71 -31.25
C THR A 510 15.71 -27.17 -31.62
N PHE A 511 14.93 -27.67 -32.58
CA PHE A 511 15.16 -28.93 -33.28
C PHE A 511 16.11 -28.73 -34.44
N THR A 512 17.00 -29.69 -34.63
CA THR A 512 17.84 -29.86 -35.82
C THR A 512 17.56 -31.23 -36.43
N PHE A 513 17.18 -31.25 -37.71
CA PHE A 513 16.83 -32.43 -38.48
C PHE A 513 17.87 -32.68 -39.57
N GLN A 514 18.31 -33.93 -39.73
CA GLN A 514 19.15 -34.40 -40.84
C GLN A 514 18.64 -35.73 -41.40
N PRO A 515 17.41 -35.78 -41.94
CA PRO A 515 16.78 -37.01 -42.40
C PRO A 515 17.64 -37.71 -43.47
N PRO A 516 17.81 -39.05 -43.42
CA PRO A 516 18.48 -39.81 -44.48
C PRO A 516 17.80 -39.65 -45.84
N HIS A 517 18.56 -39.76 -46.94
CA HIS A 517 18.06 -39.54 -48.31
C HIS A 517 16.88 -40.45 -48.71
N GLU A 518 16.72 -41.62 -48.08
CA GLU A 518 15.65 -42.58 -48.40
C GLU A 518 14.43 -42.47 -47.47
N HIS A 519 14.43 -41.53 -46.51
CA HIS A 519 13.37 -41.47 -45.50
C HIS A 519 12.12 -40.74 -45.98
N THR A 520 11.06 -41.49 -46.30
CA THR A 520 9.80 -40.95 -46.84
C THR A 520 8.60 -41.04 -45.89
N GLN A 521 8.77 -41.66 -44.72
CA GLN A 521 7.66 -41.88 -43.76
C GLN A 521 7.43 -40.65 -42.89
N SER A 522 6.18 -40.19 -42.79
CA SER A 522 5.81 -39.14 -41.84
C SER A 522 5.93 -39.62 -40.39
N MET A 523 6.33 -38.73 -39.49
CA MET A 523 6.44 -39.02 -38.06
C MET A 523 5.74 -37.96 -37.22
N SER A 524 5.36 -38.34 -36.00
CA SER A 524 4.80 -37.44 -35.00
C SER A 524 5.73 -37.36 -33.79
N ILE A 525 6.15 -36.14 -33.47
CA ILE A 525 7.00 -35.83 -32.32
C ILE A 525 6.12 -35.23 -31.24
N GLU A 526 6.23 -35.78 -30.04
CA GLU A 526 5.53 -35.32 -28.86
C GLU A 526 6.48 -34.46 -28.01
N ILE A 527 6.05 -33.25 -27.67
CA ILE A 527 6.81 -32.29 -26.88
C ILE A 527 6.12 -32.12 -25.54
N HIS A 528 6.88 -32.34 -24.48
CA HIS A 528 6.46 -32.20 -23.10
C HIS A 528 7.06 -30.93 -22.50
N ALA A 529 6.22 -30.07 -21.94
CA ALA A 529 6.63 -28.93 -21.12
C ALA A 529 6.27 -29.25 -19.66
N THR A 530 7.27 -29.27 -18.79
CA THR A 530 7.14 -29.62 -17.38
C THR A 530 7.44 -28.41 -16.50
N ASP A 531 6.59 -28.14 -15.53
CA ASP A 531 6.78 -27.07 -14.54
C ASP A 531 7.82 -27.45 -13.46
N PHE A 532 7.94 -26.61 -12.42
CA PHE A 532 8.86 -26.86 -11.31
C PHE A 532 8.41 -28.01 -10.40
N GLU A 533 7.10 -28.24 -10.26
CA GLU A 533 6.53 -29.28 -9.38
C GLU A 533 6.32 -30.64 -10.09
N GLY A 534 6.61 -30.72 -11.39
CA GLY A 534 6.60 -31.95 -12.19
C GLY A 534 5.32 -32.20 -12.98
N LEU A 535 4.37 -31.25 -13.05
CA LEU A 535 3.20 -31.39 -13.91
C LEU A 535 3.56 -31.06 -15.36
N THR A 536 2.91 -31.74 -16.30
CA THR A 536 3.27 -31.67 -17.73
C THR A 536 2.11 -31.33 -18.64
N ALA A 537 2.39 -30.48 -19.63
CA ALA A 537 1.56 -30.32 -20.82
C ALA A 537 2.25 -30.92 -22.03
N THR A 538 1.45 -31.42 -22.96
CA THR A 538 1.96 -32.13 -24.12
C THR A 538 1.35 -31.59 -25.41
N ASN A 539 2.19 -31.35 -26.41
CA ASN A 539 1.78 -30.89 -27.74
C ASN A 539 2.44 -31.75 -28.82
N LEU A 540 1.74 -31.96 -29.93
CA LEU A 540 2.15 -32.88 -30.98
C LEU A 540 2.52 -32.13 -32.25
N MET A 541 3.69 -32.46 -32.80
CA MET A 541 4.22 -31.91 -34.04
C MET A 541 4.31 -33.01 -35.10
N LYS A 542 3.60 -32.83 -36.21
CA LYS A 542 3.69 -33.74 -37.37
C LYS A 542 4.79 -33.27 -38.31
N VAL A 543 5.67 -34.20 -38.71
CA VAL A 543 6.76 -33.94 -39.65
C VAL A 543 6.61 -34.92 -40.81
N SER A 544 6.65 -34.38 -42.02
CA SER A 544 6.61 -35.15 -43.27
C SER A 544 7.80 -34.75 -44.14
N PHE A 545 8.24 -35.70 -44.96
CA PHE A 545 9.46 -35.57 -45.73
C PHE A 545 9.20 -35.68 -47.23
N PHE A 546 9.92 -34.89 -48.03
CA PHE A 546 9.86 -34.93 -49.49
C PHE A 546 11.27 -35.00 -50.09
N LYS A 547 11.39 -35.55 -51.30
CA LYS A 547 12.64 -35.49 -52.06
C LYS A 547 12.73 -34.16 -52.79
N PRO A 548 13.88 -33.47 -52.75
CA PRO A 548 14.07 -32.22 -53.48
C PRO A 548 13.77 -32.34 -54.99
N ASP A 549 14.00 -33.53 -55.57
CA ASP A 549 13.77 -33.80 -57.00
C ASP A 549 12.28 -34.03 -57.37
N ASP A 550 11.39 -34.22 -56.39
CA ASP A 550 9.95 -34.44 -56.63
C ASP A 550 9.14 -33.12 -56.65
N ALA A 551 9.80 -31.96 -56.52
CA ALA A 551 9.14 -30.66 -56.41
C ALA A 551 8.81 -29.97 -57.75
N GLU A 552 9.25 -30.51 -58.90
CA GLU A 552 8.98 -29.93 -60.23
C GLU A 552 7.68 -30.42 -60.90
N GLU A 553 6.98 -31.42 -60.37
CA GLU A 553 5.76 -31.99 -61.02
C GLU A 553 4.41 -31.56 -60.38
N ALA A 554 4.39 -30.64 -59.42
CA ALA A 554 3.15 -30.19 -58.78
C ALA A 554 3.06 -28.65 -58.65
N LEU A 555 2.94 -27.97 -59.80
CA LEU A 555 2.43 -26.60 -59.91
C LEU A 555 1.15 -26.55 -60.74
#